data_AF-A0A4P9ZZ22-F1
#
_entry.id   AF-A0A4P9ZZ22-F1
#
_cell.length_a   1.000
_cell.length_b   1.000
_cell.length_c   1.000
_cell.angle_alpha   90.00
_cell.angle_beta   90.00
_cell.angle_gamma   90.00
#
_symmetry.space_group_name_H-M   'P 1'
#
loop_
_entity.id
_entity.type
_entity.pdbx_description
1 polymer ?
#
loop_
_entity_poly.entity_id
_entity_poly.type
_entity_poly.pdbx_seq_one_letter_code
_entity_poly.pdbx_strand_id
1 'polypeptide(L)'
;KALKENKNIVVDRCNFDESQRKTWVSLGEQAGIPVDALFFDIPTKVCQDRVLKRSGHPAGVEGKFGASVVTRFESILTRPTV
;
A
#
# COMPACT_ATOMS: atom_id res chain seq x y z
N LYS A 1 -9.03 17.17 8.75
CA LYS A 1 -8.24 18.28 9.34
C LYS A 1 -7.16 18.75 8.36
N ALA A 2 -6.22 17.89 7.94
CA ALA A 2 -5.12 18.26 7.03
C ALA A 2 -5.54 18.93 5.70
N LEU A 3 -6.58 18.42 5.02
CA LEU A 3 -7.08 19.05 3.78
C LEU A 3 -7.57 20.50 4.00
N LYS A 4 -8.23 20.78 5.14
CA LYS A 4 -8.67 22.13 5.51
C LYS A 4 -7.49 23.07 5.80
N GLU A 5 -6.33 22.52 6.13
CA GLU A 5 -5.08 23.25 6.34
C GLU A 5 -4.25 23.35 5.05
N ASN A 6 -4.83 23.02 3.89
CA ASN A 6 -4.18 23.05 2.57
C ASN A 6 -2.89 22.21 2.48
N LYS A 7 -2.89 21.05 3.14
CA LYS A 7 -1.77 20.09 3.12
C LYS A 7 -2.02 18.95 2.14
N ASN A 8 -0.95 18.48 1.51
CA ASN A 8 -0.95 17.22 0.76
C ASN A 8 -1.05 16.03 1.72
N ILE A 9 -1.72 14.97 1.29
CA ILE A 9 -1.93 13.75 2.09
C ILE A 9 -1.33 12.57 1.34
N VAL A 10 -0.55 11.77 2.06
CA VAL A 10 -0.08 10.45 1.62
C VAL A 10 -0.76 9.38 2.46
N VAL A 11 -1.39 8.42 1.79
CA VAL A 11 -2.01 7.26 2.45
C VAL A 11 -1.01 6.10 2.43
N ASP A 12 -0.24 5.96 3.50
CA ASP A 12 0.73 4.86 3.67
C ASP A 12 0.04 3.60 4.21
N ARG A 13 -0.59 2.87 3.30
CA ARG A 13 -1.26 1.59 3.54
C ARG A 13 -0.98 0.69 2.34
N CYS A 14 -1.19 -0.62 2.51
CA CYS A 14 -0.95 -1.56 1.40
C CYS A 14 -1.89 -1.33 0.21
N ASN A 15 -3.16 -0.96 0.44
CA ASN A 15 -4.14 -0.63 -0.60
C ASN A 15 -4.17 -1.67 -1.76
N PHE A 16 -4.12 -2.94 -1.39
CA PHE A 16 -3.78 -4.03 -2.31
C PHE A 16 -4.91 -4.39 -3.27
N ASP A 17 -6.15 -4.01 -2.98
CA ASP A 17 -7.28 -4.23 -3.87
C ASP A 17 -8.05 -2.93 -4.17
N GLU A 18 -8.95 -3.02 -5.16
CA GLU A 18 -9.78 -1.90 -5.59
C GLU A 18 -10.71 -1.41 -4.48
N SER A 19 -11.26 -2.31 -3.66
CA SER A 19 -12.17 -1.96 -2.57
C SER A 19 -11.51 -1.03 -1.55
N GLN A 20 -10.27 -1.33 -1.16
CA GLN A 20 -9.48 -0.48 -0.27
C GLN A 20 -9.17 0.87 -0.90
N ARG A 21 -8.79 0.89 -2.19
CA ARG A 21 -8.48 2.13 -2.91
C ARG A 21 -9.70 3.03 -3.09
N LYS A 22 -10.87 2.44 -3.37
CA LYS A 22 -12.14 3.16 -3.58
C LYS A 22 -12.49 4.09 -2.42
N THR A 23 -12.20 3.68 -1.20
CA THR A 23 -12.42 4.52 0.00
C THR A 23 -11.72 5.87 -0.12
N TRP A 24 -10.46 5.89 -0.59
CA TRP A 24 -9.67 7.12 -0.70
C TRP A 24 -10.06 7.95 -1.92
N VAL A 25 -10.33 7.28 -3.05
CA VAL A 25 -10.80 7.94 -4.28
C VAL A 25 -12.12 8.68 -4.01
N SER A 26 -13.10 8.00 -3.41
CA SER A 26 -14.39 8.62 -3.08
C SER A 26 -14.26 9.79 -2.10
N LEU A 27 -13.33 9.74 -1.14
CA LEU A 27 -13.06 10.87 -0.24
C LEU A 27 -12.44 12.05 -0.99
N GLY A 28 -11.55 11.80 -1.95
CA GLY A 28 -10.95 12.83 -2.80
C GLY A 28 -11.98 13.49 -3.72
N GLU A 29 -12.83 12.67 -4.37
CA GLU A 29 -13.95 13.13 -5.19
C GLU A 29 -14.91 14.02 -4.40
N GLN A 30 -15.33 13.58 -3.20
CA GLN A 30 -16.20 14.36 -2.32
C GLN A 30 -15.57 15.68 -1.86
N ALA A 31 -14.24 15.71 -1.73
CA ALA A 31 -13.50 16.92 -1.39
C ALA A 31 -13.16 17.79 -2.60
N GLY A 32 -13.44 17.35 -3.83
CA GLY A 32 -13.10 18.06 -5.06
C GLY A 32 -11.59 18.21 -5.30
N ILE A 33 -10.78 17.24 -4.84
CA ILE A 33 -9.32 17.24 -4.98
C ILE A 33 -8.85 16.11 -5.89
N PRO A 34 -7.71 16.29 -6.59
CA PRO A 34 -7.10 15.20 -7.36
C PRO A 34 -6.61 14.09 -6.44
N VAL A 35 -6.64 12.85 -6.95
CA VAL A 35 -6.14 11.66 -6.29
C VAL A 35 -5.22 10.91 -7.25
N ASP A 36 -3.98 10.69 -6.81
CA ASP A 36 -2.97 9.95 -7.57
C ASP A 36 -2.67 8.61 -6.90
N ALA A 37 -2.29 7.60 -7.70
CA ALA A 37 -1.85 6.30 -7.23
C ALA A 37 -0.36 6.09 -7.50
N LEU A 38 0.43 5.90 -6.43
CA LEU A 38 1.83 5.47 -6.54
C LEU A 38 1.91 3.93 -6.44
N PHE A 39 2.04 3.26 -7.58
CA PHE A 39 2.14 1.80 -7.62
C PHE A 39 3.59 1.33 -7.64
N PHE A 40 3.97 0.53 -6.64
CA PHE A 40 5.29 -0.08 -6.56
C PHE A 40 5.31 -1.41 -7.33
N ASP A 41 5.69 -1.38 -8.61
CA ASP A 41 5.80 -2.56 -9.45
C ASP A 41 7.14 -3.31 -9.23
N ILE A 42 7.39 -3.70 -7.97
CA ILE A 42 8.59 -4.44 -7.58
C ILE A 42 8.29 -5.93 -7.61
N PRO A 43 9.12 -6.77 -8.25
CA PRO A 43 8.90 -8.21 -8.28
C PRO A 43 8.78 -8.81 -6.87
N THR A 44 7.82 -9.72 -6.69
CA THR A 44 7.55 -10.40 -5.40
C THR A 44 8.81 -10.99 -4.78
N LYS A 45 9.67 -11.59 -5.60
CA LYS A 45 10.94 -12.19 -5.16
C LYS A 45 11.86 -11.18 -4.48
N VAL A 46 11.98 -9.97 -5.04
CA VAL A 46 12.79 -8.88 -4.46
C VAL A 46 12.21 -8.45 -3.11
N CYS A 47 10.87 -8.36 -3.01
CA CYS A 47 10.20 -8.05 -1.75
C CYS A 47 10.47 -9.12 -0.70
N GLN A 48 10.34 -10.42 -1.03
CA GLN A 48 10.66 -11.52 -0.12
C GLN A 48 12.11 -11.44 0.39
N ASP A 49 13.08 -11.25 -0.52
CA ASP A 49 14.50 -11.17 -0.16
C ASP A 49 14.81 -9.99 0.76
N ARG A 50 14.10 -8.86 0.61
CA ARG A 50 14.17 -7.71 1.52
C ARG A 50 13.59 -8.05 2.90
N VAL A 51 12.42 -8.70 2.95
CA VAL A 51 11.76 -9.03 4.23
C VAL A 51 12.53 -10.10 5.00
N LEU A 52 13.18 -11.04 4.30
CA LEU A 52 14.05 -12.05 4.93
C LEU A 52 15.22 -11.44 5.72
N LYS A 53 15.74 -10.30 5.26
CA LYS A 53 16.84 -9.57 5.90
C LYS A 53 16.36 -8.46 6.84
N ARG A 54 15.05 -8.24 6.94
CA ARG A 54 14.46 -7.19 7.77
C ARG A 54 14.54 -7.59 9.24
N SER A 55 14.83 -6.60 10.08
CA SER A 55 14.79 -6.69 11.54
C SER A 55 14.06 -5.49 12.15
N GLY A 56 13.33 -5.67 13.25
CA GLY A 56 12.75 -4.56 14.04
C GLY A 56 11.50 -3.91 13.42
N HIS A 57 10.74 -4.66 12.63
CA HIS A 57 9.43 -4.26 12.14
C HIS A 57 8.42 -4.23 13.31
N PRO A 58 7.66 -3.14 13.53
CA PRO A 58 6.78 -3.01 14.70
C PRO A 58 5.75 -4.13 14.88
N ALA A 59 5.26 -4.70 13.78
CA ALA A 59 4.32 -5.82 13.77
C ALA A 59 4.97 -7.20 13.54
N GLY A 60 6.31 -7.30 13.63
CA GLY A 60 7.05 -8.57 13.46
C GLY A 60 7.06 -9.14 12.04
N VAL A 61 6.79 -8.33 11.01
CA VAL A 61 6.78 -8.76 9.58
C VAL A 61 8.22 -8.88 9.08
N GLU A 62 8.89 -9.94 9.50
CA GLU A 62 10.33 -10.19 9.35
C GLU A 62 10.62 -11.67 9.05
N GLY A 63 11.80 -11.94 8.50
CA GLY A 63 12.28 -13.29 8.27
C GLY A 63 11.32 -14.13 7.42
N LYS A 64 11.20 -15.42 7.76
CA LYS A 64 10.33 -16.36 7.02
C LYS A 64 8.84 -15.99 7.12
N PHE A 65 8.40 -15.45 8.26
CA PHE A 65 7.01 -15.01 8.44
C PHE A 65 6.69 -13.83 7.52
N GLY A 66 7.54 -12.81 7.50
CA GLY A 66 7.32 -11.69 6.61
C GLY A 66 7.39 -12.08 5.12
N ALA A 67 8.23 -13.05 4.75
CA ALA A 67 8.23 -13.60 3.40
C ALA A 67 6.90 -14.29 3.04
N SER A 68 6.27 -15.03 3.97
CA SER A 68 4.95 -15.64 3.72
C SER A 68 3.84 -14.61 3.64
N VAL A 69 3.94 -13.50 4.37
CA VAL A 69 3.05 -12.34 4.21
C VAL A 69 3.17 -11.79 2.77
N VAL A 70 4.39 -11.58 2.26
CA VAL A 70 4.59 -11.11 0.87
C VAL A 70 3.94 -12.07 -0.14
N THR A 71 4.13 -13.39 0.01
CA THR A 71 3.49 -14.39 -0.86
C THR A 71 1.96 -14.30 -0.84
N ARG A 72 1.37 -14.08 0.33
CA ARG A 72 -0.09 -13.88 0.44
C ARG A 72 -0.52 -12.62 -0.31
N PHE A 73 0.24 -11.53 -0.21
CA PHE A 73 -0.07 -10.28 -0.90
C PHE A 73 -0.05 -10.43 -2.42
N GLU A 74 0.89 -11.21 -2.97
CA GLU A 74 0.92 -11.54 -4.40
C GLU A 74 -0.39 -12.18 -4.89
N SER A 75 -1.00 -13.06 -4.09
CA SER A 75 -2.27 -13.73 -4.48
C SER A 75 -3.52 -12.85 -4.40
N ILE A 76 -3.48 -11.73 -3.67
CA ILE A 76 -4.66 -10.87 -3.42
C ILE A 76 -4.51 -9.47 -4.03
N LEU A 77 -3.33 -9.12 -4.53
CA LEU A 77 -3.06 -7.82 -5.12
C LEU A 77 -3.77 -7.68 -6.47
N THR A 78 -4.62 -6.66 -6.60
CA THR A 78 -5.12 -6.20 -7.89
C THR A 78 -4.39 -4.91 -8.28
N ARG A 79 -3.81 -4.91 -9.49
CA ARG A 79 -3.13 -3.71 -10.03
C ARG A 79 -4.13 -2.55 -10.14
N PRO A 80 -3.72 -1.32 -9.79
CA PRO A 80 -4.51 -0.14 -10.12
C PRO A 80 -4.74 -0.04 -11.63
N THR A 81 -5.93 0.39 -12.02
CA THR A 81 -6.29 0.70 -13.40
C THR A 81 -6.36 2.21 -13.57
N VAL A 82 -6.17 2.68 -14.81
CA VAL A 82 -6.41 4.07 -15.22
C VAL A 82 -7.92 4.31 -15.32
#